data_AF-A0A843S7W3-F1
#
_entry.id   AF-A0A843S7W3-F1
#
_cell.length_a   1.000
_cell.length_b   1.000
_cell.length_c   1.000
_cell.angle_alpha   90.00
_cell.angle_beta   90.00
_cell.angle_gamma   90.00
#
_symmetry.space_group_name_H-M   'P 1'
#
loop_
_entity.id
_entity.type
_entity.pdbx_description
1 polymer ?
#
loop_
_entity_poly.entity_id
_entity_poly.type
_entity_poly.pdbx_seq_one_letter_code
_entity_poly.pdbx_strand_id
1 'polypeptide(L)'
;MRSARWWWRASSALLALLGFVLPAAAQISPSSPSIMNGAGQNPRHGPLAFLPFESVDPLNGGLHLTQTDLVLPGNAGLDLAITRVYNSKIFPDWEAGGGGSLMDPSWVGLGWRLHFGRVVRMQDGNPGV
;
A
#
# COMPACT_ATOMS: atom_id res chain seq x y z
N MET A 1 14.88 71.10 -23.88
CA MET A 1 15.48 70.40 -22.72
C MET A 1 14.40 70.13 -21.69
N ARG A 2 14.45 68.94 -21.06
CA ARG A 2 13.65 68.40 -19.93
C ARG A 2 12.52 67.43 -20.32
N SER A 3 12.92 66.17 -20.43
CA SER A 3 12.06 64.99 -20.39
C SER A 3 12.28 64.20 -19.08
N ALA A 4 11.29 63.38 -18.75
CA ALA A 4 11.39 62.13 -17.98
C ALA A 4 11.60 62.20 -16.46
N ARG A 5 10.51 62.33 -15.69
CA ARG A 5 10.42 61.85 -14.29
C ARG A 5 8.99 61.38 -13.94
N TRP A 6 8.42 60.42 -14.66
CA TRP A 6 7.07 59.89 -14.33
C TRP A 6 6.84 58.42 -14.70
N TRP A 7 7.86 57.56 -14.60
CA TRP A 7 7.73 56.15 -15.02
C TRP A 7 8.23 55.14 -13.96
N TRP A 8 8.55 55.58 -12.74
CA TRP A 8 9.19 54.73 -11.72
C TRP A 8 8.30 54.35 -10.53
N ARG A 9 7.02 54.75 -10.51
CA ARG A 9 6.10 54.37 -9.40
C ARG A 9 5.02 53.36 -9.78
N ALA A 10 4.95 52.94 -11.04
CA ALA A 10 3.97 51.95 -11.49
C ALA A 10 4.51 50.51 -11.51
N SER A 11 5.83 50.30 -11.41
CA SER A 11 6.44 48.97 -11.59
C SER A 11 6.53 48.12 -10.32
N SER A 12 6.28 48.68 -9.12
CA SER A 12 6.42 47.92 -7.86
C SER A 12 5.16 47.15 -7.46
N ALA A 13 3.98 47.47 -8.00
CA ALA A 13 2.74 46.78 -7.66
C ALA A 13 2.59 45.43 -8.41
N LEU A 14 3.20 45.29 -9.59
CA LEU A 14 3.08 44.08 -10.41
C LEU A 14 3.96 42.92 -9.92
N LEU A 15 5.10 43.22 -9.28
CA LEU A 15 6.02 42.21 -8.72
C LEU A 15 5.55 41.65 -7.37
N ALA A 16 4.74 42.39 -6.62
CA ALA A 16 4.15 41.90 -5.37
C ALA A 16 2.99 40.91 -5.59
N LEU A 17 2.36 40.95 -6.78
CA LEU A 17 1.26 40.03 -7.15
C LEU A 17 1.75 38.70 -7.74
N LEU A 18 3.01 38.61 -8.20
CA LEU A 18 3.61 37.36 -8.66
C LEU A 18 4.14 36.47 -7.52
N GLY A 19 4.34 37.01 -6.31
CA GLY A 19 4.87 36.27 -5.16
C GLY A 19 3.85 35.40 -4.42
N PHE A 20 2.58 35.43 -4.83
CA PHE A 20 1.48 34.68 -4.18
C PHE A 20 0.97 33.50 -5.02
N VAL A 21 1.78 32.99 -5.96
CA VAL A 21 1.53 31.67 -6.56
C VAL A 21 2.21 30.65 -5.66
N LEU A 22 1.50 30.21 -4.62
CA LEU A 22 1.91 29.06 -3.83
C LEU A 22 2.23 27.91 -4.79
N PRO A 23 3.37 27.22 -4.68
CA PRO A 23 3.47 25.91 -5.25
C PRO A 23 2.49 25.06 -4.42
N ALA A 24 1.32 24.77 -4.97
CA ALA A 24 0.53 23.65 -4.50
C ALA A 24 1.39 22.41 -4.77
N ALA A 25 2.26 22.07 -3.82
CA ALA A 25 2.83 20.75 -3.77
C ALA A 25 1.61 19.82 -3.74
N ALA A 26 1.43 19.03 -4.80
CA ALA A 26 0.38 18.04 -4.85
C ALA A 26 0.55 17.14 -3.61
N GLN A 27 -0.32 17.32 -2.62
CA GLN A 27 -0.36 16.45 -1.48
C GLN A 27 -0.87 15.11 -2.01
N ILE A 28 0.05 14.19 -2.29
CA ILE A 28 -0.29 12.77 -2.47
C ILE A 28 -0.81 12.34 -1.10
N SER A 29 -2.13 12.40 -0.94
CA SER A 29 -2.76 11.79 0.22
C SER A 29 -2.52 10.29 0.07
N PRO A 30 -1.96 9.59 1.08
CA PRO A 30 -1.89 8.15 1.03
C PRO A 30 -3.31 7.64 0.83
N SER A 31 -3.57 6.99 -0.31
CA SER A 31 -4.86 6.39 -0.57
C SER A 31 -5.14 5.41 0.57
N SER A 32 -6.26 5.61 1.27
CA SER A 32 -6.74 4.59 2.20
C SER A 32 -6.85 3.27 1.42
N PRO A 33 -6.40 2.13 1.97
CA PRO A 33 -6.43 0.86 1.25
C PRO A 33 -7.85 0.63 0.72
N SER A 34 -8.00 0.63 -0.60
CA SER A 34 -9.29 0.33 -1.21
C SER A 34 -9.65 -1.11 -0.87
N ILE A 35 -10.94 -1.44 -0.85
CA ILE A 35 -11.40 -2.84 -0.74
C ILE A 35 -10.84 -3.72 -1.88
N MET A 36 -10.36 -3.09 -2.97
CA MET A 36 -9.75 -3.75 -4.11
C MET A 36 -8.23 -3.97 -4.00
N ASN A 37 -7.54 -3.25 -3.10
CA ASN A 37 -6.11 -3.39 -2.79
C ASN A 37 -5.83 -4.06 -1.44
N GLY A 38 -6.80 -4.79 -0.89
CA GLY A 38 -6.63 -5.51 0.37
C GLY A 38 -5.48 -6.53 0.31
N ALA A 39 -4.53 -6.43 1.27
CA ALA A 39 -3.37 -7.32 1.36
C ALA A 39 -3.66 -8.68 2.05
N GLY A 40 -4.92 -8.96 2.38
CA GLY A 40 -5.34 -10.16 3.10
C GLY A 40 -6.77 -10.58 2.75
N GLN A 41 -7.19 -11.73 3.26
CA GLN A 41 -8.53 -12.25 3.06
C GLN A 41 -9.55 -11.31 3.73
N ASN A 42 -10.53 -10.85 2.94
CA ASN A 42 -11.62 -10.06 3.46
C ASN A 42 -12.71 -10.99 4.06
N PRO A 43 -12.96 -10.95 5.37
CA PRO A 43 -13.92 -11.87 6.02
C PRO A 43 -15.38 -11.62 5.62
N ARG A 44 -15.68 -10.51 4.92
CA ARG A 44 -17.03 -10.18 4.46
C ARG A 44 -17.45 -10.93 3.20
N HIS A 45 -16.50 -11.57 2.51
CA HIS A 45 -16.76 -12.35 1.29
C HIS A 45 -16.04 -13.68 1.40
N GLY A 46 -16.73 -14.80 1.12
CA GLY A 46 -16.12 -16.12 1.16
C GLY A 46 -15.08 -16.28 0.04
N PRO A 47 -13.91 -16.90 0.30
CA PRO A 47 -12.92 -17.14 -0.73
C PRO A 47 -13.40 -18.21 -1.72
N LEU A 48 -12.96 -18.10 -2.97
CA LEU A 48 -13.01 -19.20 -3.93
C LEU A 48 -11.73 -20.02 -3.78
N ALA A 49 -11.84 -21.31 -3.49
CA ALA A 49 -10.70 -22.19 -3.27
C ALA A 49 -10.88 -23.52 -4.01
N PHE A 50 -9.92 -23.85 -4.87
CA PHE A 50 -9.87 -25.15 -5.55
C PHE A 50 -8.92 -26.13 -4.87
N LEU A 51 -7.88 -25.61 -4.22
CA LEU A 51 -6.88 -26.37 -3.48
C LEU A 51 -6.89 -25.93 -2.00
N PRO A 52 -6.54 -26.81 -1.05
CA PRO A 52 -6.61 -26.50 0.39
C PRO A 52 -5.63 -25.40 0.84
N PHE A 53 -4.60 -25.11 0.04
CA PHE A 53 -3.60 -24.08 0.28
C PHE A 53 -3.81 -22.82 -0.58
N GLU A 54 -4.92 -22.73 -1.31
CA GLU A 54 -5.21 -21.66 -2.26
C GLU A 54 -6.52 -20.96 -1.89
N SER A 55 -6.57 -19.64 -2.09
CA SER A 55 -7.81 -18.89 -2.07
C SER A 55 -7.74 -17.68 -2.98
N VAL A 56 -8.84 -17.40 -3.66
CA VAL A 56 -9.03 -16.21 -4.50
C VAL A 56 -10.15 -15.37 -3.91
N ASP A 57 -9.90 -14.09 -3.70
CA ASP A 57 -10.93 -13.13 -3.31
C ASP A 57 -11.81 -12.81 -4.54
N PRO A 58 -13.11 -13.14 -4.52
CA PRO A 58 -13.99 -12.89 -5.67
C PRO A 58 -14.24 -11.40 -5.95
N LEU A 59 -14.03 -10.51 -4.99
CA LEU A 59 -14.23 -9.07 -5.16
C LEU A 59 -13.09 -8.43 -5.95
N ASN A 60 -11.85 -8.75 -5.57
CA ASN A 60 -10.67 -8.05 -6.09
C ASN A 60 -9.73 -8.94 -6.91
N GLY A 61 -10.00 -10.24 -7.01
CA GLY A 61 -9.19 -11.20 -7.76
C GLY A 61 -7.82 -11.52 -7.15
N GLY A 62 -7.59 -11.12 -5.90
CA GLY A 62 -6.35 -11.41 -5.17
C GLY A 62 -6.19 -12.90 -4.93
N LEU A 63 -5.08 -13.47 -5.37
CA LEU A 63 -4.70 -14.85 -5.13
C LEU A 63 -3.83 -14.92 -3.87
N HIS A 64 -4.22 -15.78 -2.95
CA HIS A 64 -3.48 -16.08 -1.73
C HIS A 64 -3.11 -17.56 -1.69
N LEU A 65 -1.84 -17.83 -1.37
CA LEU A 65 -1.35 -19.19 -1.15
C LEU A 65 -0.80 -19.33 0.26
N THR A 66 -1.04 -20.45 0.93
CA THR A 66 -0.49 -20.75 2.27
C THR A 66 0.23 -22.09 2.23
N GLN A 67 1.55 -22.07 2.30
CA GLN A 67 2.40 -23.26 2.23
C GLN A 67 3.12 -23.49 3.54
N THR A 68 2.91 -24.65 4.16
CA THR A 68 3.70 -25.10 5.31
C THR A 68 4.91 -25.87 4.79
N ASP A 69 6.10 -25.33 5.03
CA ASP A 69 7.34 -25.93 4.56
C ASP A 69 7.84 -27.00 5.53
N LEU A 70 7.67 -26.78 6.83
CA LEU A 70 8.15 -27.66 7.89
C LEU A 70 7.27 -27.55 9.13
N VAL A 71 7.02 -28.68 9.79
CA VAL A 71 6.43 -28.73 11.13
C VAL A 71 7.44 -29.39 12.05
N LEU A 72 7.86 -28.67 13.08
CA LEU A 72 8.73 -29.19 14.13
C LEU A 72 7.85 -29.60 15.32
N PRO A 73 7.92 -30.86 15.78
CA PRO A 73 7.14 -31.31 16.92
C PRO A 73 7.61 -30.61 18.19
N GLY A 74 6.65 -30.11 18.97
CA GLY A 74 6.89 -29.48 20.26
C GLY A 74 6.37 -30.31 21.41
N ASN A 75 6.86 -30.02 22.62
CA ASN A 75 6.34 -30.67 23.80
C ASN A 75 4.89 -30.23 24.08
N ALA A 76 4.05 -31.16 24.53
CA ALA A 76 2.64 -30.90 24.85
C ALA A 76 1.81 -30.25 23.71
N GLY A 77 2.13 -30.55 22.45
CA GLY A 77 1.39 -30.04 21.27
C GLY A 77 1.76 -28.61 20.85
N LEU A 78 2.85 -28.06 21.37
CA LEU A 78 3.40 -26.75 20.97
C LEU A 78 4.24 -26.86 19.69
N ASP A 79 3.65 -27.41 18.64
CA ASP A 79 4.34 -27.61 17.36
C ASP A 79 4.65 -26.28 16.69
N LEU A 80 5.85 -26.14 16.14
CA LEU A 80 6.25 -24.97 15.36
C LEU A 80 6.04 -25.26 13.88
N ALA A 81 5.02 -24.63 13.29
CA ALA A 81 4.81 -24.64 11.84
C ALA A 81 5.53 -23.46 11.17
N ILE A 82 6.40 -23.77 10.21
CA ILE A 82 7.04 -22.79 9.35
C ILE A 82 6.17 -22.64 8.11
N THR A 83 5.52 -21.50 7.97
CA THR A 83 4.55 -21.25 6.91
C THR A 83 4.93 -20.01 6.10
N ARG A 84 4.89 -20.15 4.77
CA ARG A 84 4.97 -19.06 3.81
C ARG A 84 3.57 -18.72 3.30
N VAL A 85 3.30 -17.43 3.20
CA VAL A 85 2.05 -16.90 2.65
C VAL A 85 2.37 -15.99 1.47
N TYR A 86 1.70 -16.24 0.35
CA TYR A 86 1.77 -15.43 -0.86
C TYR A 86 0.54 -14.54 -1.01
N ASN A 87 0.72 -13.35 -1.58
CA ASN A 87 -0.37 -12.51 -2.10
C ASN A 87 0.03 -11.96 -3.49
N SER A 88 -0.87 -12.10 -4.48
CA SER A 88 -0.65 -11.59 -5.84
C SER A 88 -0.81 -10.07 -5.99
N LYS A 89 -1.40 -9.38 -5.01
CA LYS A 89 -1.55 -7.91 -4.95
C LYS A 89 -0.23 -7.22 -4.59
N ILE A 90 0.78 -7.41 -5.43
CA ILE A 90 2.14 -6.90 -5.24
C ILE A 90 2.31 -5.42 -5.63
N PHE A 91 1.24 -4.77 -6.11
CA PHE A 91 1.19 -3.36 -6.46
C PHE A 91 0.10 -2.67 -5.62
N PRO A 92 0.40 -2.24 -4.38
CA PRO A 92 -0.60 -1.69 -3.47
C PRO A 92 -1.28 -0.42 -3.98
N ASP A 93 -0.61 0.35 -4.83
CA ASP A 93 -1.09 1.64 -5.32
C ASP A 93 -1.49 1.63 -6.81
N TRP A 94 -1.65 0.43 -7.39
CA TRP A 94 -1.99 0.29 -8.82
C TRP A 94 -3.24 1.10 -9.21
N GLU A 95 -4.23 1.14 -8.33
CA GLU A 95 -5.50 1.83 -8.57
C GLU A 95 -5.41 3.35 -8.46
N ALA A 96 -4.33 3.89 -7.88
CA ALA A 96 -4.13 5.33 -7.71
C ALA A 96 -3.64 6.02 -9.00
N GLY A 97 -3.48 5.29 -10.11
CA GLY A 97 -3.14 5.85 -11.43
C GLY A 97 -1.70 6.34 -11.60
N GLY A 98 -0.89 6.34 -10.53
CA GLY A 98 0.56 6.47 -10.59
C GLY A 98 1.16 5.08 -10.77
N GLY A 99 2.01 4.88 -11.80
CA GLY A 99 2.61 3.59 -12.13
C GLY A 99 3.02 2.82 -10.87
N GLY A 100 2.26 1.77 -10.53
CA GLY A 100 2.23 1.22 -9.18
C GLY A 100 3.63 0.88 -8.67
N SER A 101 3.96 1.32 -7.45
CA SER A 101 5.17 0.83 -6.81
C SER A 101 5.01 -0.65 -6.54
N LEU A 102 6.05 -1.42 -6.84
CA LEU A 102 6.12 -2.79 -6.34
C LEU A 102 6.23 -2.75 -4.82
N MET A 103 5.56 -3.67 -4.15
CA MET A 103 5.79 -3.86 -2.72
C MET A 103 7.22 -4.34 -2.49
N ASP A 104 7.76 -3.99 -1.32
CA ASP A 104 9.10 -4.42 -0.94
C ASP A 104 9.17 -5.95 -0.89
N PRO A 105 10.16 -6.57 -1.58
CA PRO A 105 10.33 -8.01 -1.51
C PRO A 105 10.76 -8.40 -0.09
N SER A 106 10.22 -9.50 0.42
CA SER A 106 10.76 -10.10 1.63
C SER A 106 11.97 -10.96 1.30
N TRP A 107 12.63 -11.48 2.33
CA TRP A 107 13.75 -12.42 2.18
C TRP A 107 13.34 -13.76 1.55
N VAL A 108 12.05 -14.10 1.50
CA VAL A 108 11.51 -15.26 0.78
C VAL A 108 10.97 -14.93 -0.62
N GLY A 109 11.17 -13.69 -1.08
CA GLY A 109 10.82 -13.24 -2.43
C GLY A 109 9.63 -12.28 -2.49
N LEU A 110 9.39 -11.77 -3.70
CA LEU A 110 8.27 -10.88 -4.00
C LEU A 110 6.94 -11.63 -3.88
N GLY A 111 5.95 -11.02 -3.24
CA GLY A 111 4.65 -11.66 -2.98
C GLY A 111 4.61 -12.45 -1.69
N TRP A 112 5.77 -12.93 -1.22
CA TRP A 112 5.87 -13.91 -0.17
C TRP A 112 6.20 -13.29 1.18
N ARG A 113 5.67 -13.87 2.24
CA ARG A 113 6.02 -13.59 3.64
C ARG A 113 6.18 -14.91 4.38
N LEU A 114 7.15 -14.98 5.30
CA LEU A 114 7.30 -16.10 6.21
C LEU A 114 7.09 -15.59 7.65
N HIS A 115 6.28 -16.31 8.43
CA HIS A 115 6.02 -15.97 9.83
C HIS A 115 5.84 -17.22 10.71
N PHE A 116 6.11 -17.07 12.00
CA PHE A 116 6.02 -18.15 13.01
C PHE A 116 4.85 -17.95 13.99
N GLY A 117 3.82 -17.21 13.56
CA GLY A 117 2.78 -16.66 14.43
C GLY A 117 3.06 -15.21 14.77
N ARG A 118 2.22 -14.30 14.27
CA ARG A 118 2.38 -12.85 14.45
C ARG A 118 1.09 -12.27 15.00
N VAL A 119 1.17 -11.54 16.09
CA VAL A 119 0.06 -10.72 16.60
C VAL A 119 0.24 -9.31 16.05
N VAL A 120 -0.74 -8.85 15.28
CA VAL A 120 -0.80 -7.47 14.78
C VAL A 120 -1.88 -6.71 15.51
N ARG A 121 -1.62 -5.43 15.81
CA ARG A 121 -2.66 -4.54 16.33
C ARG A 121 -3.62 -4.23 15.18
N MET A 122 -4.92 -4.47 15.39
CA MET A 122 -5.95 -3.96 14.48
C MET A 122 -6.04 -2.45 14.67
N GLN A 123 -5.66 -1.69 13.64
CA GLN A 123 -5.90 -0.26 13.57
C GLN A 123 -7.13 -0.08 12.66
N ASP A 124 -8.23 0.41 13.23
CA ASP A 124 -9.41 0.88 12.49
C ASP A 124 -9.97 -0.10 11.42
N GLY A 125 -10.09 -1.39 11.76
CA GLY A 125 -10.68 -2.41 10.88
C GLY A 125 -9.78 -2.87 9.72
N ASN A 126 -8.57 -2.34 9.61
CA ASN A 126 -7.54 -2.85 8.70
C ASN A 126 -6.62 -3.81 9.48
N PRO A 127 -6.54 -5.11 9.10
CA PRO A 127 -5.55 -5.99 9.70
C PRO A 127 -4.16 -5.45 9.32
N GLY A 128 -3.47 -4.84 10.30
CA GLY A 128 -2.13 -4.30 10.11
C GLY A 128 -1.22 -5.28 9.37
N VAL A 129 -0.52 -4.77 8.36
CA VAL A 129 0.24 -5.55 7.39
C VAL A 129 1.41 -6.28 8.01
#